data_AF-A0A523WLM3-F1
#
_entry.id   AF-A0A523WLM3-F1
#
_cell.length_a   1.000
_cell.length_b   1.000
_cell.length_c   1.000
_cell.angle_alpha   90.00
_cell.angle_beta   90.00
_cell.angle_gamma   90.00
#
_symmetry.space_group_name_H-M   'P 1'
#
loop_
_entity.id
_entity.type
_entity.pdbx_description
1 polymer ?
#
loop_
_entity_poly.entity_id
_entity_poly.type
_entity_poly.pdbx_seq_one_letter_code
_entity_poly.pdbx_strand_id
1 'polypeptide(L)'
;MRRNVGAVLAVTLLLSPFSFGQIRIDDVLEGFIKADFRPVYLEDSFLPIDPLRSHLSLGEVGLSLSNEHPRLLFSRQRRAELQSRIRRRPYSIWWNTLKSRAQAALLVDLSSPDFGELEKALYAEACAFVHFIEGEGRYLQKAKEALLHIS
;
A
#
# COMPACT_ATOMS: atom_id res chain seq x y z
N MET A 1 -17.96 -35.41 27.64
CA MET A 1 -17.08 -34.41 28.29
C MET A 1 -15.93 -34.09 27.32
N ARG A 2 -15.80 -32.80 26.92
CA ARG A 2 -14.63 -32.04 26.37
C ARG A 2 -13.60 -32.79 25.48
N ARG A 3 -13.50 -32.53 24.17
CA ARG A 3 -12.87 -31.41 23.40
C ARG A 3 -11.35 -31.25 23.55
N ASN A 4 -10.61 -31.47 22.45
CA ASN A 4 -9.64 -30.57 21.76
C ASN A 4 -8.77 -31.44 20.80
N VAL A 5 -8.96 -31.42 19.48
CA VAL A 5 -8.56 -30.41 18.47
C VAL A 5 -7.04 -30.29 18.33
N GLY A 6 -6.50 -30.95 17.30
CA GLY A 6 -5.22 -30.63 16.67
C GLY A 6 -5.46 -30.66 15.16
N ALA A 7 -5.49 -29.48 14.55
CA ALA A 7 -5.85 -29.27 13.15
C ALA A 7 -4.72 -29.70 12.21
N VAL A 8 -5.05 -30.57 11.26
CA VAL A 8 -4.23 -30.88 10.08
C VAL A 8 -4.57 -29.85 9.02
N LEU A 9 -3.61 -28.95 8.75
CA LEU A 9 -3.74 -27.92 7.72
C LEU A 9 -3.39 -28.55 6.36
N ALA A 10 -4.38 -29.14 5.72
CA ALA A 10 -4.31 -29.54 4.31
C ALA A 10 -4.71 -28.34 3.45
N VAL A 11 -3.74 -27.64 2.86
CA VAL A 11 -4.00 -26.73 1.75
C VAL A 11 -3.84 -27.53 0.47
N THR A 12 -4.96 -28.05 -0.02
CA THR A 12 -5.08 -28.65 -1.34
C THR A 12 -5.18 -27.53 -2.38
N LEU A 13 -4.06 -27.15 -2.99
CA LEU A 13 -4.05 -26.36 -4.22
C LEU A 13 -4.35 -27.30 -5.40
N LEU A 14 -5.61 -27.33 -5.82
CA LEU A 14 -6.04 -27.91 -7.09
C LEU A 14 -5.79 -26.90 -8.22
N LEU A 15 -4.61 -26.96 -8.84
CA LEU A 15 -4.42 -26.47 -10.21
C LEU A 15 -3.44 -27.39 -10.94
N SER A 16 -3.94 -28.05 -11.98
CA SER A 16 -3.15 -28.68 -13.02
C SER A 16 -3.71 -28.22 -14.38
N PRO A 17 -2.97 -28.34 -15.50
CA PRO A 17 -1.52 -28.28 -15.67
C PRO A 17 -1.13 -27.27 -16.77
N PHE A 18 -0.25 -26.32 -16.49
CA PHE A 18 0.51 -25.66 -17.56
C PHE A 18 1.89 -26.31 -17.63
N SER A 19 2.06 -27.18 -18.63
CA SER A 19 3.33 -27.77 -18.99
C SER A 19 4.10 -26.74 -19.82
N PHE A 20 5.09 -26.08 -19.19
CA PHE A 20 6.20 -25.42 -19.89
C PHE A 20 7.41 -25.43 -18.97
N GLY A 21 8.42 -26.23 -19.36
CA GLY A 21 9.81 -26.19 -18.92
C GLY A 21 10.08 -26.03 -17.42
N GLN A 22 10.52 -27.10 -16.76
CA GLN A 22 11.21 -27.00 -15.47
C GLN A 22 12.45 -26.10 -15.63
N ILE A 23 12.32 -24.82 -15.30
CA ILE A 23 13.46 -23.98 -14.98
C ILE A 23 13.93 -24.49 -13.61
N ARG A 24 15.03 -25.24 -13.59
CA ARG A 24 15.68 -25.63 -12.34
C ARG A 24 16.05 -24.36 -11.60
N ILE A 25 15.59 -24.24 -10.36
CA ILE A 25 15.85 -23.11 -9.46
C ILE A 25 17.37 -22.88 -9.31
N ASP A 26 18.16 -23.95 -9.48
CA ASP A 26 19.62 -23.95 -9.42
C ASP A 26 20.25 -23.08 -10.54
N ASP A 27 19.69 -23.07 -11.76
CA ASP A 27 20.26 -22.33 -12.89
C ASP A 27 20.01 -20.81 -12.77
N VAL A 28 18.92 -20.41 -12.12
CA VAL A 28 18.58 -19.00 -11.87
C VAL A 28 19.46 -18.41 -10.76
N LEU A 29 19.75 -19.22 -9.74
CA LEU A 29 20.67 -18.85 -8.65
C LEU A 29 22.11 -18.74 -9.15
N GLU A 30 22.56 -19.63 -10.03
CA GLU A 30 23.91 -19.54 -10.60
C GLU A 30 24.09 -18.29 -11.49
N GLY A 31 23.03 -17.88 -12.21
CA GLY A 31 23.00 -16.63 -12.97
C GLY A 31 23.07 -15.37 -12.10
N PHE A 32 22.44 -15.38 -10.91
CA PHE A 32 22.54 -14.29 -9.94
C PHE A 32 23.92 -14.24 -9.25
N ILE A 33 24.56 -15.39 -9.03
CA ILE A 33 25.87 -15.47 -8.36
C ILE A 33 27.02 -15.09 -9.32
N LYS A 34 26.87 -15.29 -10.63
CA LYS A 34 27.83 -14.86 -11.66
C LYS A 34 27.67 -13.41 -12.13
N ALA A 35 26.62 -12.71 -11.70
CA ALA A 35 26.45 -11.28 -11.97
C ALA A 35 27.40 -10.46 -11.07
N ASP A 36 28.67 -10.41 -11.46
CA ASP A 36 29.67 -9.38 -11.13
C ASP A 36 29.53 -8.72 -9.74
N PHE A 37 29.44 -9.54 -8.70
CA PHE A 37 29.47 -9.06 -7.33
C PHE A 37 30.92 -8.66 -7.02
N ARG A 38 31.29 -7.41 -7.32
CA ARG A 38 32.51 -6.83 -6.78
C ARG A 38 32.25 -6.54 -5.30
N PRO A 39 32.92 -7.20 -4.35
CA PRO A 39 32.86 -6.78 -2.96
C PRO A 39 33.49 -5.40 -2.87
N VAL A 40 32.68 -4.36 -2.73
CA VAL A 40 33.15 -3.05 -2.30
C VAL A 40 33.43 -3.20 -0.81
N TYR A 41 34.69 -3.44 -0.47
CA TYR A 41 35.17 -3.35 0.90
C TYR A 41 34.97 -1.90 1.35
N LEU A 42 33.97 -1.64 2.19
CA LEU A 42 33.79 -0.36 2.90
C LEU A 42 34.74 -0.30 4.10
N GLU A 43 36.01 -0.59 3.87
CA GLU A 43 37.07 -0.39 4.84
C GLU A 43 37.82 0.87 4.36
N ASP A 44 37.79 1.93 5.18
CA ASP A 44 38.62 3.14 5.06
C ASP A 44 38.29 4.19 3.99
N SER A 45 37.01 4.48 3.74
CA SER A 45 36.60 5.73 3.08
C SER A 45 35.51 6.46 3.85
N PHE A 46 35.81 6.82 5.10
CA PHE A 46 35.23 8.04 5.66
C PHE A 46 35.76 9.22 4.85
N LEU A 47 35.06 9.55 3.76
CA LEU A 47 35.22 10.86 3.15
C LEU A 47 35.00 11.90 4.26
N PRO A 48 35.89 12.88 4.44
CA PRO A 48 35.60 14.02 5.31
C PRO A 48 34.25 14.58 4.88
N ILE A 49 33.35 14.75 5.84
CA ILE A 49 32.07 15.42 5.60
C ILE A 49 32.44 16.80 5.03
N ASP A 50 32.29 16.94 3.71
CA ASP A 50 32.65 18.14 2.97
C ASP A 50 31.94 19.36 3.60
N PRO A 51 32.62 20.51 3.76
CA PRO A 51 32.03 21.71 4.36
C PRO A 51 30.90 22.31 3.49
N LEU A 52 30.58 21.71 2.35
CA LEU A 52 29.49 22.08 1.45
C LEU A 52 28.08 21.88 2.03
N ARG A 53 27.92 21.21 3.19
CA ARG A 53 26.66 21.25 3.96
C ARG A 53 26.25 22.67 4.40
N SER A 54 27.17 23.63 4.43
CA SER A 54 26.87 25.02 4.75
C SER A 54 26.19 25.81 3.61
N HIS A 55 26.19 25.29 2.38
CA HIS A 55 25.55 25.93 1.22
C HIS A 55 24.26 25.24 0.76
N LEU A 56 23.90 24.10 1.36
CA LEU A 56 22.55 23.57 1.28
C LEU A 56 21.68 24.26 2.34
N SER A 57 21.56 25.58 2.23
CA SER A 57 20.31 26.21 2.64
C SER A 57 19.24 25.51 1.81
N LEU A 58 18.56 24.53 2.39
CA LEU A 58 17.18 24.23 2.02
C LEU A 58 16.47 25.56 2.17
N GLY A 59 16.49 26.37 1.12
CA GLY A 59 15.73 27.60 1.04
C GLY A 59 14.33 27.20 1.48
N GLU A 60 13.76 27.97 2.40
CA GLU A 60 12.43 27.73 2.94
C GLU A 60 11.53 27.39 1.76
N VAL A 61 11.22 26.10 1.59
CA VAL A 61 10.31 25.66 0.56
C VAL A 61 8.99 26.18 1.07
N GLY A 62 8.64 27.39 0.64
CA GLY A 62 7.36 28.02 0.87
C GLY A 62 6.32 27.15 0.20
N LEU A 63 5.91 26.09 0.89
CA LEU A 63 4.80 25.26 0.48
C LEU A 63 3.61 26.20 0.50
N SER A 64 3.14 26.61 -0.67
CA SER A 64 1.89 27.33 -0.80
C SER A 64 0.79 26.46 -0.20
N LEU A 65 0.41 26.73 1.04
CA LEU A 65 -0.66 26.05 1.76
C LEU A 65 -2.00 26.59 1.27
N SER A 66 -2.35 26.34 0.01
CA SER A 66 -3.74 26.34 -0.42
C SER A 66 -4.55 25.38 0.46
N ASN A 67 -5.66 25.87 1.01
CA ASN A 67 -6.61 25.14 1.86
C ASN A 67 -7.48 24.15 1.07
N GLU A 68 -7.23 23.96 -0.22
CA GLU A 68 -7.96 22.99 -1.04
C GLU A 68 -7.43 21.56 -0.80
N HIS A 69 -8.32 20.57 -0.70
CA HIS A 69 -7.95 19.15 -0.61
C HIS A 69 -8.70 18.35 -1.69
N PRO A 70 -8.15 17.21 -2.19
CA PRO A 70 -6.85 16.59 -1.88
C PRO A 70 -5.67 17.26 -2.61
N ARG A 71 -4.45 17.17 -2.04
CA ARG A 71 -3.20 17.72 -2.62
C ARG A 71 -1.96 16.81 -2.47
N LEU A 72 -2.03 15.76 -1.64
CA LEU A 72 -0.87 14.93 -1.33
C LEU A 72 -0.39 14.11 -2.55
N LEU A 73 -1.28 13.31 -3.12
CA LEU A 73 -0.96 12.41 -4.25
C LEU A 73 -1.60 12.87 -5.56
N PHE A 74 -2.71 13.61 -5.47
CA PHE A 74 -3.48 14.11 -6.60
C PHE A 74 -4.33 15.30 -6.18
N SER A 75 -4.66 16.14 -7.16
CA SER A 75 -5.59 17.25 -7.00
C SER A 75 -7.01 16.85 -7.37
N ARG A 76 -8.00 17.63 -6.90
CA ARG A 76 -9.42 17.44 -7.26
C ARG A 76 -9.67 17.46 -8.77
N GLN A 77 -8.89 18.25 -9.52
CA GLN A 77 -8.97 18.35 -10.98
C GLN A 77 -8.70 17.02 -11.68
N ARG A 78 -7.92 16.13 -11.07
CA ARG A 78 -7.59 14.81 -11.63
C ARG A 78 -8.67 13.75 -11.42
N ARG A 79 -9.80 14.07 -10.78
CA ARG A 79 -10.86 13.10 -10.47
C ARG A 79 -11.37 12.37 -11.72
N ALA A 80 -11.67 13.10 -12.80
CA ALA A 80 -12.18 12.52 -14.04
C ALA A 80 -11.15 11.57 -14.70
N GLU A 81 -9.88 11.97 -14.69
CA GLU A 81 -8.76 11.13 -15.17
C GLU A 81 -8.67 9.83 -14.38
N LEU A 82 -8.70 9.92 -13.05
CA LEU A 82 -8.63 8.76 -12.15
C LEU A 82 -9.83 7.82 -12.32
N GLN A 83 -11.04 8.37 -12.46
CA GLN A 83 -12.26 7.62 -12.78
C GLN A 83 -12.13 6.84 -14.10
N SER A 84 -11.48 7.42 -15.11
CA SER A 84 -11.21 6.70 -16.36
C SER A 84 -10.16 5.60 -16.17
N ARG A 85 -9.11 5.85 -15.39
CA ARG A 85 -8.01 4.90 -15.19
C ARG A 85 -8.46 3.65 -14.44
N ILE A 86 -9.27 3.79 -13.38
CA ILE A 86 -9.74 2.67 -12.57
C ILE A 86 -10.56 1.64 -13.35
N ARG A 87 -11.10 1.98 -14.52
CA ARG A 87 -11.87 1.06 -15.36
C ARG A 87 -10.99 0.18 -16.25
N ARG A 88 -9.71 0.52 -16.42
CA ARG A 88 -8.77 -0.18 -17.32
C ARG A 88 -7.95 -1.20 -16.53
N ARG A 89 -7.54 -2.30 -17.16
CA ARG A 89 -6.57 -3.22 -16.54
C ARG A 89 -5.16 -2.60 -16.52
N PRO A 90 -4.35 -2.84 -15.47
CA PRO A 90 -4.62 -3.69 -14.30
C PRO A 90 -5.39 -2.97 -13.17
N TYR A 91 -5.61 -1.66 -13.28
CA TYR A 91 -6.17 -0.82 -12.22
C TYR A 91 -7.59 -1.21 -11.79
N SER A 92 -8.38 -1.81 -12.67
CA SER A 92 -9.71 -2.32 -12.32
C SER A 92 -9.69 -3.41 -11.26
N ILE A 93 -8.66 -4.25 -11.24
CA ILE A 93 -8.50 -5.27 -10.21
C ILE A 93 -8.24 -4.59 -8.86
N TRP A 94 -7.28 -3.66 -8.84
CA TRP A 94 -6.95 -2.91 -7.63
C TRP A 94 -8.14 -2.09 -7.11
N TRP A 95 -8.86 -1.43 -8.01
CA TRP A 95 -10.08 -0.69 -7.69
C TRP A 95 -11.14 -1.57 -7.06
N ASN A 96 -11.39 -2.76 -7.61
CA ASN A 96 -12.37 -3.70 -7.05
C ASN A 96 -11.96 -4.17 -5.64
N THR A 97 -10.67 -4.45 -5.41
CA THR A 97 -10.15 -4.80 -4.09
C THR A 97 -10.36 -3.67 -3.09
N LEU A 98 -10.03 -2.43 -3.48
CA LEU A 98 -10.18 -1.26 -2.63
C LEU A 98 -11.65 -0.96 -2.33
N LYS A 99 -12.52 -1.04 -3.34
CA LYS A 99 -13.96 -0.83 -3.19
C LYS A 99 -14.58 -1.90 -2.30
N SER A 100 -14.18 -3.16 -2.44
CA SER A 100 -14.61 -4.25 -1.55
C SER A 100 -14.21 -3.98 -0.10
N ARG A 101 -12.98 -3.51 0.13
CA ARG A 101 -12.51 -3.11 1.47
C ARG A 101 -13.35 -1.96 2.05
N ALA A 102 -13.63 -0.93 1.24
CA ALA A 102 -14.48 0.18 1.67
C ALA A 102 -15.92 -0.27 1.99
N GLN A 103 -16.47 -1.23 1.24
CA GLN A 103 -17.77 -1.82 1.52
C GLN A 103 -17.77 -2.63 2.82
N ALA A 104 -16.72 -3.42 3.08
CA ALA A 104 -16.55 -4.15 4.33
C ALA A 104 -16.47 -3.20 5.53
N ALA A 105 -15.77 -2.07 5.39
CA ALA A 105 -15.68 -1.05 6.43
C ALA A 105 -17.06 -0.55 6.89
N LEU A 106 -18.05 -0.44 5.99
CA LEU A 106 -19.40 0.02 6.33
C LEU A 106 -20.15 -0.92 7.29
N LEU A 107 -19.71 -2.18 7.41
CA LEU A 107 -20.35 -3.20 8.24
C LEU A 107 -19.73 -3.35 9.62
N VAL A 108 -18.59 -2.71 9.87
CA VAL A 108 -17.79 -2.87 11.09
C VAL A 108 -17.85 -1.58 11.90
N ASP A 109 -17.79 -1.66 13.23
CA ASP A 109 -17.60 -0.50 14.09
C ASP A 109 -16.10 -0.17 14.24
N LEU A 110 -15.67 0.94 13.64
CA LEU A 110 -14.28 1.38 13.65
C LEU A 110 -13.97 2.29 14.84
N SER A 111 -14.98 2.65 15.63
CA SER A 111 -14.79 3.36 16.90
C SER A 111 -14.37 2.44 18.04
N SER A 112 -14.55 1.12 17.86
CA SER A 112 -14.16 0.14 18.87
C SER A 112 -12.67 0.23 19.19
N PRO A 113 -12.29 0.26 20.49
CA PRO A 113 -10.89 0.23 20.91
C PRO A 113 -10.22 -1.10 20.60
N ASP A 114 -10.99 -2.19 20.49
CA ASP A 114 -10.48 -3.53 20.18
C ASP A 114 -10.08 -3.68 18.70
N PHE A 115 -10.47 -2.72 17.87
CA PHE A 115 -10.18 -2.74 16.45
C PHE A 115 -8.78 -2.19 16.19
N GLY A 116 -7.93 -2.97 15.50
CA GLY A 116 -6.52 -2.64 15.33
C GLY A 116 -6.30 -1.36 14.51
N GLU A 117 -5.36 -0.51 14.93
CA GLU A 117 -5.05 0.76 14.26
C GLU A 117 -4.69 0.60 12.78
N LEU A 118 -3.90 -0.43 12.46
CA LEU A 118 -3.54 -0.73 11.07
C LEU A 118 -4.79 -0.98 10.21
N GLU A 119 -5.75 -1.73 10.74
CA GLU A 119 -6.99 -2.02 10.03
C GLU A 119 -7.86 -0.77 9.90
N LYS A 120 -7.93 0.07 10.94
CA LYS A 120 -8.60 1.38 10.88
C LYS A 120 -7.99 2.24 9.77
N ALA A 121 -6.66 2.32 9.70
CA ALA A 121 -5.95 3.10 8.69
C ALA A 121 -6.24 2.58 7.27
N LEU A 122 -6.19 1.26 7.06
CA LEU A 122 -6.51 0.65 5.77
C LEU A 122 -7.97 0.87 5.34
N TYR A 123 -8.91 0.84 6.29
CA TYR A 123 -10.31 1.17 6.00
C TYR A 123 -10.52 2.67 5.76
N ALA A 124 -9.84 3.53 6.51
CA ALA A 124 -9.87 4.98 6.31
C ALA A 124 -9.40 5.34 4.90
N GLU A 125 -8.26 4.80 4.48
CA GLU A 125 -7.69 5.02 3.14
C GLU A 125 -8.66 4.58 2.05
N ALA A 126 -9.16 3.34 2.14
CA ALA A 126 -10.09 2.79 1.15
C ALA A 126 -11.38 3.63 1.05
N CYS A 127 -11.98 3.96 2.20
CA CYS A 127 -13.19 4.78 2.24
C CYS A 127 -12.97 6.19 1.70
N ALA A 128 -11.86 6.83 2.07
CA ALA A 128 -11.52 8.19 1.60
C ALA A 128 -11.34 8.21 0.07
N PHE A 129 -10.64 7.24 -0.49
CA PHE A 129 -10.42 7.18 -1.94
C PHE A 129 -11.70 6.82 -2.71
N VAL A 130 -12.50 5.87 -2.21
CA VAL A 130 -13.80 5.55 -2.84
C VAL A 130 -14.74 6.75 -2.78
N HIS A 131 -14.79 7.47 -1.66
CA HIS A 131 -15.53 8.73 -1.58
C HIS A 131 -15.02 9.75 -2.61
N PHE A 132 -13.71 9.90 -2.76
CA PHE A 132 -13.14 10.83 -3.74
C PHE A 132 -13.57 10.49 -5.17
N ILE A 133 -13.62 9.20 -5.53
CA ILE A 133 -13.99 8.75 -6.87
C ILE A 133 -15.51 8.80 -7.09
N GLU A 134 -16.31 8.20 -6.21
CA GLU A 134 -17.76 8.00 -6.41
C GLU A 134 -18.61 9.13 -5.81
N GLY A 135 -18.11 9.84 -4.80
CA GLY A 135 -18.81 10.95 -4.15
C GLY A 135 -19.84 10.54 -3.11
N GLU A 136 -19.95 9.24 -2.80
CA GLU A 136 -20.92 8.76 -1.82
C GLU A 136 -20.54 9.17 -0.39
N GLY A 137 -21.47 9.80 0.33
CA GLY A 137 -21.23 10.37 1.66
C GLY A 137 -20.97 9.33 2.77
N ARG A 138 -21.50 8.12 2.64
CA ARG A 138 -21.32 7.04 3.64
C ARG A 138 -19.86 6.67 3.87
N TYR A 139 -19.08 6.61 2.78
CA TYR A 139 -17.64 6.33 2.89
C TYR A 139 -16.88 7.50 3.52
N LEU A 140 -17.30 8.74 3.28
CA LEU A 140 -16.70 9.90 3.97
C LEU A 140 -16.89 9.80 5.48
N GLN A 141 -18.11 9.49 5.93
CA GLN A 141 -18.38 9.36 7.37
C GLN A 141 -17.57 8.22 7.97
N LYS A 142 -17.48 7.09 7.27
CA LYS A 142 -16.72 5.94 7.76
C LYS A 142 -15.21 6.19 7.80
N ALA A 143 -14.67 6.91 6.82
CA ALA A 143 -13.28 7.35 6.84
C ALA A 143 -13.00 8.29 8.02
N LYS A 144 -13.92 9.22 8.32
CA LYS A 144 -13.78 10.12 9.49
C LYS A 144 -13.81 9.35 10.80
N GLU A 145 -14.75 8.42 10.96
CA GLU A 145 -14.82 7.56 12.14
C GLU A 145 -13.48 6.84 12.35
N ALA A 146 -12.97 6.17 11.31
CA ALA A 146 -11.68 5.49 11.40
C ALA A 146 -10.53 6.43 11.79
N LEU A 147 -10.42 7.60 11.15
CA LEU A 147 -9.35 8.57 11.41
C LEU A 147 -9.39 9.19 12.81
N LEU A 148 -10.58 9.34 13.41
CA LEU A 148 -10.71 9.86 14.77
C LEU A 148 -10.32 8.84 15.85
N HIS A 149 -10.24 7.56 15.49
CA HIS A 149 -10.01 6.46 16.42
C HIS A 149 -8.69 5.70 16.15
N ILE A 150 -7.77 6.30 15.40
CA ILE A 150 -6.36 5.91 15.29
C ILE A 150 -5.58 6.78 16.26
N SER A 151 -4.81 6.18 17.18
CA SER A 151 -4.14 6.87 18.30
C SER A 151 -2.71 6.39 18.48
#